data_AF-A0A2S2P308-F1
#
_entry.id   AF-A0A2S2P308-F1
#
_cell.length_a   1.000
_cell.length_b   1.000
_cell.length_c   1.000
_cell.angle_alpha   90.00
_cell.angle_beta   90.00
_cell.angle_gamma   90.00
#
_symmetry.space_group_name_H-M   'P 1'
#
loop_
_entity.id
_entity.type
_entity.pdbx_description
1 polymer ?
#
loop_
_entity_poly.entity_id
_entity_poly.type
_entity_poly.pdbx_seq_one_letter_code
_entity_poly.pdbx_strand_id
1 'polypeptide(L)'
;LMIKKLLLVKNNPIQINLNYYPLDDSKRKFSNIHYFKTLSNGEKLKRTWLIYSESNDLVYCFCCKLFKKDASSLSKQGTRDWKNISQILKQHENSLNHKIAYENWKTLQTRMKQGKTIDDENQVLIRKETKYWKDVIERIISVIQTLGTQNLALRGSSDKLYEFDNGNFLKFIELLGKFDSVTKEHISRITSQDMHTHYLGKNIQNEIIQLLENKIRQKIISAVQNAKYYSIILDCTPDASHKEQMTMIVRFVTATEKKENVPTKVSINEHF
;
A
#
# COMPACT_ATOMS: atom_id res chain seq x y z
N LEU A 1 6.51 -12.16 3.75
CA LEU A 1 6.26 -13.61 4.02
C LEU A 1 4.77 -13.97 4.16
N MET A 2 3.95 -13.12 4.78
CA MET A 2 2.52 -13.39 5.07
C MET A 2 1.65 -13.51 3.81
N ILE A 3 1.85 -12.62 2.83
CA ILE A 3 1.11 -12.61 1.55
C ILE A 3 1.29 -13.92 0.76
N LYS A 4 2.52 -14.47 0.71
CA LYS A 4 2.80 -15.73 0.00
C LYS A 4 2.08 -16.93 0.64
N LYS A 5 1.95 -16.97 1.97
CA LYS A 5 1.23 -18.04 2.69
C LYS A 5 -0.28 -17.99 2.41
N LEU A 6 -0.86 -16.80 2.39
CA LEU A 6 -2.28 -16.59 2.10
C LEU A 6 -2.65 -17.00 0.67
N LEU A 7 -1.76 -16.72 -0.29
CA LEU A 7 -1.93 -17.10 -1.70
C LEU A 7 -1.94 -18.64 -1.87
N LEU A 8 -1.06 -19.36 -1.16
CA LEU A 8 -1.01 -20.83 -1.16
C LEU A 8 -2.23 -21.46 -0.48
N VAL A 9 -2.76 -20.84 0.57
CA VAL A 9 -4.00 -21.27 1.21
C VAL A 9 -5.19 -21.13 0.25
N LYS A 10 -5.25 -20.04 -0.52
CA LYS A 10 -6.32 -19.76 -1.48
C LYS A 10 -6.31 -20.72 -2.67
N ASN A 11 -5.14 -20.95 -3.27
CA ASN A 11 -4.99 -21.64 -4.57
C ASN A 11 -4.54 -23.11 -4.49
N ASN A 12 -4.53 -23.70 -3.29
CA ASN A 12 -3.85 -24.97 -2.97
C ASN A 12 -2.31 -24.87 -3.10
N PRO A 13 -1.57 -25.70 -2.35
CA PRO A 13 -0.14 -25.79 -2.57
C PRO A 13 0.17 -26.40 -3.93
N ILE A 14 1.21 -25.89 -4.58
CA ILE A 14 1.70 -26.41 -5.86
C ILE A 14 2.36 -27.77 -5.61
N GLN A 15 1.92 -28.77 -6.35
CA GLN A 15 2.53 -30.10 -6.36
C GLN A 15 3.43 -30.20 -7.58
N ILE A 16 4.72 -30.40 -7.32
CA ILE A 16 5.75 -30.44 -8.33
C ILE A 16 5.78 -31.86 -8.91
N ASN A 17 5.59 -31.97 -10.22
CA ASN A 17 5.77 -33.21 -10.96
C ASN A 17 7.12 -33.16 -11.66
N LEU A 18 8.11 -33.87 -11.12
CA LEU A 18 9.42 -34.00 -11.76
C LEU A 18 9.42 -35.20 -12.70
N ASN A 19 10.11 -35.08 -13.83
CA ASN A 19 10.40 -36.21 -14.71
C ASN A 19 11.32 -37.22 -14.01
N TYR A 20 12.20 -36.73 -13.13
CA TYR A 20 13.14 -37.55 -12.35
C TYR A 20 13.27 -36.99 -10.94
N TYR A 21 12.87 -37.79 -9.93
CA TYR A 21 13.14 -37.50 -8.52
C TYR A 21 14.53 -38.02 -8.12
N PRO A 22 15.24 -37.33 -7.21
CA PRO A 22 16.52 -37.80 -6.65
C PRO A 22 16.39 -39.21 -6.05
N LEU A 23 17.46 -39.99 -6.19
CA LEU A 23 17.57 -41.31 -5.58
C LEU A 23 18.30 -41.17 -4.24
N ASP A 24 17.80 -41.85 -3.22
CA ASP A 24 18.52 -42.04 -1.96
C ASP A 24 19.66 -43.06 -2.11
N ASP A 25 20.46 -43.23 -1.06
CA ASP A 25 21.57 -44.20 -0.99
C ASP A 25 21.13 -45.64 -1.24
N SER A 26 19.82 -45.93 -1.07
CA SER A 26 19.18 -47.22 -1.32
C SER A 26 18.51 -47.32 -2.70
N LYS A 27 18.76 -46.38 -3.61
CA LYS A 27 18.15 -46.25 -4.94
C LYS A 27 16.63 -46.14 -4.93
N ARG A 28 16.04 -45.60 -3.87
CA ARG A 28 14.61 -45.31 -3.74
C ARG A 28 14.38 -43.82 -3.95
N LYS A 29 13.18 -43.47 -4.37
CA LYS A 29 12.80 -42.09 -4.66
C LYS A 29 11.35 -41.83 -4.35
N PHE A 30 11.02 -40.56 -4.21
CA PHE A 30 9.65 -40.12 -4.32
C PHE A 30 9.08 -40.40 -5.72
N SER A 31 7.77 -40.57 -5.80
CA SER A 31 7.02 -40.85 -7.02
C SER A 31 5.67 -40.14 -6.97
N ASN A 32 5.19 -39.71 -8.13
CA ASN A 32 3.87 -39.08 -8.29
C ASN A 32 2.73 -39.97 -7.80
N ILE A 33 2.94 -41.29 -7.71
CA ILE A 33 1.97 -42.24 -7.16
C ILE A 33 1.63 -41.88 -5.70
N HIS A 34 2.58 -41.35 -4.91
CA HIS A 34 2.35 -40.99 -3.52
C HIS A 34 1.39 -39.79 -3.36
N TYR A 35 1.19 -38.97 -4.40
CA TYR A 35 0.14 -37.95 -4.41
C TYR A 35 -1.27 -38.52 -4.47
N PHE A 36 -1.45 -39.82 -4.71
CA PHE A 36 -2.75 -40.45 -4.84
C PHE A 36 -2.95 -41.56 -3.81
N LYS A 37 -4.15 -41.63 -3.25
CA LYS A 37 -4.64 -42.72 -2.41
C LYS A 37 -5.59 -43.57 -3.24
N THR A 38 -5.36 -44.86 -3.32
CA THR A 38 -6.34 -45.80 -3.86
C THR A 38 -7.31 -46.21 -2.75
N LEU A 39 -8.60 -46.03 -2.99
CA LEU A 39 -9.70 -46.44 -2.11
C LEU A 39 -10.03 -47.92 -2.34
N SER A 40 -10.78 -48.53 -1.42
CA SER A 40 -11.17 -49.95 -1.52
C SER A 40 -12.03 -50.26 -2.75
N ASN A 41 -12.71 -49.26 -3.30
CA ASN A 41 -13.48 -49.33 -4.54
C ASN A 41 -12.64 -49.12 -5.81
N GLY A 42 -11.31 -48.96 -5.69
CA GLY A 42 -10.39 -48.75 -6.81
C GLY A 42 -10.21 -47.28 -7.22
N GLU A 43 -11.00 -46.35 -6.69
CA GLU A 43 -10.89 -44.92 -7.02
C GLU A 43 -9.60 -44.30 -6.47
N LYS A 44 -9.01 -43.37 -7.22
CA LYS A 44 -7.80 -42.64 -6.83
C LYS A 44 -8.14 -41.25 -6.32
N LEU A 45 -7.99 -41.03 -5.03
CA LEU A 45 -8.17 -39.73 -4.38
C LEU A 45 -6.85 -38.97 -4.28
N LYS A 46 -6.82 -37.73 -4.79
CA LYS A 46 -5.62 -36.89 -4.78
C LYS A 46 -5.38 -36.28 -3.40
N ARG A 47 -4.18 -36.48 -2.85
CA ARG A 47 -3.70 -35.86 -1.61
C ARG A 47 -3.27 -34.42 -1.87
N THR A 48 -4.21 -33.47 -1.86
CA THR A 48 -3.91 -32.05 -2.13
C THR A 48 -3.06 -31.36 -1.06
N TRP A 49 -2.85 -31.99 0.09
CA TRP A 49 -2.08 -31.46 1.22
C TRP A 49 -0.59 -31.84 1.18
N LEU A 50 -0.20 -32.77 0.30
CA LEU A 50 1.18 -33.28 0.23
C LEU A 50 2.05 -32.41 -0.66
N ILE A 51 3.21 -31.98 -0.18
CA ILE A 51 4.18 -31.17 -0.93
C ILE A 51 5.54 -31.86 -0.91
N TYR A 52 6.23 -31.83 -2.04
CA TYR A 52 7.62 -32.24 -2.16
C TYR A 52 8.52 -31.01 -2.33
N SER A 53 9.65 -30.98 -1.64
CA SER A 53 10.65 -29.89 -1.71
C SER A 53 11.88 -30.36 -2.47
N GLU A 54 12.10 -29.81 -3.67
CA GLU A 54 13.25 -30.16 -4.52
C GLU A 54 14.60 -29.91 -3.86
N SER A 55 14.75 -28.75 -3.21
CA SER A 55 16.02 -28.32 -2.61
C SER A 55 16.52 -29.24 -1.49
N ASN A 56 15.60 -29.94 -0.83
CA ASN A 56 15.90 -30.71 0.39
C ASN A 56 15.62 -32.21 0.22
N ASP A 57 15.04 -32.63 -0.92
CA ASP A 57 14.55 -34.00 -1.14
C ASP A 57 13.66 -34.53 0.02
N LEU A 58 12.66 -33.72 0.40
CA LEU A 58 11.79 -34.00 1.55
C LEU A 58 10.32 -33.75 1.23
N VAL A 59 9.45 -34.56 1.84
CA VAL A 59 8.00 -34.42 1.76
C VAL A 59 7.43 -33.80 3.03
N TYR A 60 6.47 -32.90 2.86
CA TYR A 60 5.80 -32.15 3.92
C TYR A 60 4.28 -32.24 3.79
N CYS A 61 3.60 -32.11 4.93
CA CYS A 61 2.17 -31.87 4.98
C CYS A 61 1.88 -30.38 5.11
N PHE A 62 1.28 -29.78 4.09
CA PHE A 62 0.96 -28.35 4.02
C PHE A 62 0.08 -27.87 5.16
N CYS A 63 -1.07 -28.53 5.36
CA CYS A 63 -2.04 -28.12 6.37
C CYS A 63 -1.49 -28.29 7.78
N CYS A 64 -0.79 -29.39 8.09
CA CYS A 64 -0.17 -29.56 9.39
C CYS A 64 0.95 -28.52 9.61
N LYS A 65 1.83 -28.27 8.64
CA LYS A 65 2.89 -27.25 8.77
C LYS A 65 2.35 -25.86 9.11
N LEU A 66 1.17 -25.49 8.62
CA LEU A 66 0.56 -24.17 8.81
C LEU A 66 -0.33 -24.06 10.05
N PHE A 67 -1.21 -25.04 10.30
CA PHE A 67 -2.29 -24.93 11.29
C PHE A 67 -2.04 -25.69 12.59
N LYS A 68 -1.11 -26.66 12.61
CA LYS A 68 -0.73 -27.40 13.81
C LYS A 68 0.73 -27.85 13.76
N LYS A 69 1.61 -27.22 14.55
CA LYS A 69 3.01 -27.63 14.71
C LYS A 69 3.17 -28.89 15.58
N ASP A 70 2.43 -29.96 15.27
CA ASP A 70 2.58 -31.24 15.97
C ASP A 70 3.93 -31.92 15.65
N ALA A 71 4.29 -32.90 16.47
CA ALA A 71 5.57 -33.62 16.43
C ALA A 71 5.73 -34.64 15.29
N SER A 72 4.85 -34.67 14.29
CA SER A 72 5.06 -35.57 13.14
C SER A 72 6.22 -35.08 12.26
N SER A 73 7.02 -35.99 11.72
CA SER A 73 8.14 -35.64 10.84
C SER A 73 7.67 -34.78 9.65
N LEU A 74 6.49 -35.08 9.10
CA LEU A 74 5.84 -34.35 7.99
C LEU A 74 5.48 -32.88 8.30
N SER A 75 5.27 -32.51 9.56
CA SER A 75 4.91 -31.14 9.98
C SER A 75 6.11 -30.32 10.46
N LYS A 76 7.19 -30.95 10.94
CA LYS A 76 8.38 -30.25 11.45
C LYS A 76 9.50 -30.16 10.42
N GLN A 77 10.17 -31.27 10.15
CA GLN A 77 11.42 -31.29 9.38
C GLN A 77 11.24 -31.83 7.96
N GLY A 78 10.15 -32.54 7.68
CA GLY A 78 9.92 -33.30 6.46
C GLY A 78 10.29 -34.77 6.65
N THR A 79 9.94 -35.63 5.71
CA THR A 79 10.40 -37.02 5.66
C THR A 79 10.94 -37.39 4.28
N ARG A 80 12.01 -38.19 4.28
CA ARG A 80 12.60 -38.84 3.10
C ARG A 80 12.62 -40.37 3.23
N ASP A 81 11.85 -40.93 4.17
CA ASP A 81 11.76 -42.38 4.34
C ASP A 81 10.90 -42.98 3.21
N TRP A 82 11.49 -43.13 2.03
CA TRP A 82 10.84 -43.66 0.84
C TRP A 82 10.43 -45.13 1.00
N LYS A 83 11.07 -45.87 1.92
CA LYS A 83 10.70 -47.25 2.24
C LYS A 83 9.33 -47.33 2.88
N ASN A 84 9.07 -46.46 3.86
CA ASN A 84 7.85 -46.50 4.64
C ASN A 84 6.85 -45.39 4.27
N ILE A 85 7.14 -44.58 3.24
CA ILE A 85 6.35 -43.39 2.90
C ILE A 85 4.85 -43.70 2.75
N SER A 86 4.49 -44.79 2.08
CA SER A 86 3.08 -45.18 1.91
C SER A 86 2.37 -45.44 3.24
N GLN A 87 3.05 -46.07 4.19
CA GLN A 87 2.51 -46.33 5.53
C GLN A 87 2.47 -45.05 6.36
N ILE A 88 3.52 -44.22 6.32
CA ILE A 88 3.60 -42.93 7.01
C ILE A 88 2.45 -42.02 6.55
N LEU A 89 2.21 -41.92 5.24
CA LEU A 89 1.11 -41.12 4.69
C LEU A 89 -0.26 -41.66 5.12
N LYS A 90 -0.45 -42.99 5.10
CA LYS A 90 -1.70 -43.63 5.55
C LYS A 90 -1.97 -43.43 7.04
N GLN A 91 -0.95 -43.49 7.89
CA GLN A 91 -1.10 -43.23 9.32
C GLN A 91 -1.35 -41.74 9.58
N HIS A 92 -0.60 -40.86 8.91
CA HIS A 92 -0.72 -39.41 9.06
C HIS A 92 -2.10 -38.90 8.65
N GLU A 93 -2.60 -39.30 7.48
CA GLU A 93 -3.91 -38.83 6.97
C GLU A 93 -5.09 -39.25 7.85
N ASN A 94 -4.94 -40.35 8.60
CA ASN A 94 -5.96 -40.84 9.53
C ASN A 94 -5.83 -40.25 10.93
N SER A 95 -4.72 -39.57 11.25
CA SER A 95 -4.51 -38.94 12.55
C SER A 95 -5.51 -37.80 12.80
N LEU A 96 -5.97 -37.68 14.05
CA LEU A 96 -6.89 -36.61 14.46
C LEU A 96 -6.32 -35.22 14.16
N ASN A 97 -5.02 -35.05 14.40
CA ASN A 97 -4.32 -33.79 14.17
C ASN A 97 -4.31 -33.39 12.70
N HIS A 98 -4.08 -34.33 11.79
CA HIS A 98 -4.17 -34.07 10.36
C HIS A 98 -5.58 -33.65 9.96
N LYS A 99 -6.61 -34.37 10.43
CA LYS A 99 -8.01 -34.08 10.10
C LYS A 99 -8.40 -32.67 10.54
N ILE A 100 -8.10 -32.29 11.77
CA ILE A 100 -8.34 -30.93 12.29
C ILE A 100 -7.59 -29.87 11.47
N ALA A 101 -6.31 -30.10 11.17
CA ALA A 101 -5.51 -29.15 10.39
C ALA A 101 -6.04 -29.00 8.94
N TYR A 102 -6.47 -30.11 8.33
CA TYR A 102 -7.06 -30.12 6.99
C TYR A 102 -8.43 -29.42 6.97
N GLU A 103 -9.27 -29.66 7.96
CA GLU A 103 -10.56 -28.99 8.13
C GLU A 103 -10.39 -27.48 8.34
N ASN A 104 -9.46 -27.06 9.20
CA ASN A 104 -9.11 -25.65 9.39
C ASN A 104 -8.63 -25.00 8.08
N TRP A 105 -7.79 -25.72 7.31
CA TRP A 105 -7.32 -25.24 6.02
C TRP A 105 -8.48 -25.06 5.03
N LYS A 106 -9.36 -26.06 4.88
CA LYS A 106 -10.50 -25.98 3.95
C LYS A 106 -11.51 -24.93 4.38
N THR A 107 -11.76 -24.80 5.68
CA THR A 107 -12.60 -23.74 6.24
C THR A 107 -12.04 -22.36 5.91
N LEU A 108 -10.73 -22.12 6.12
CA LEU A 108 -10.08 -20.85 5.78
C LEU A 108 -10.11 -20.61 4.26
N GLN A 109 -9.81 -21.62 3.44
CA GLN A 109 -9.85 -21.52 1.97
C GLN A 109 -11.25 -21.10 1.48
N THR A 110 -12.31 -21.70 2.03
CA THR A 110 -13.70 -21.35 1.69
C THR A 110 -14.04 -19.93 2.15
N ARG A 111 -13.67 -19.54 3.39
CA ARG A 111 -13.89 -18.17 3.90
C ARG A 111 -13.19 -17.12 3.04
N MET A 112 -11.95 -17.38 2.62
CA MET A 112 -11.19 -16.49 1.73
C MET A 112 -11.77 -16.40 0.31
N LYS A 113 -12.37 -17.48 -0.21
CA LYS A 113 -13.06 -17.45 -1.51
C LYS A 113 -14.39 -16.69 -1.45
N GLN A 114 -15.06 -16.74 -0.30
CA GLN A 114 -16.34 -16.05 -0.06
C GLN A 114 -16.18 -14.62 0.46
N GLY A 115 -14.95 -14.14 0.71
CA GLY A 115 -14.69 -12.80 1.26
C GLY A 115 -15.19 -12.61 2.69
N LYS A 116 -15.32 -13.69 3.46
CA LYS A 116 -15.87 -13.72 4.83
C LYS A 116 -14.79 -13.90 5.90
N THR A 117 -13.56 -13.48 5.65
CA THR A 117 -12.55 -13.47 6.72
C THR A 117 -12.65 -12.16 7.49
N ILE A 118 -12.38 -12.19 8.81
CA ILE A 118 -12.31 -10.99 9.67
C ILE A 118 -11.35 -9.94 9.08
N ASP A 119 -10.33 -10.39 8.35
CA ASP A 119 -9.39 -9.53 7.65
C ASP A 119 -10.04 -8.77 6.47
N ASP A 120 -11.00 -9.37 5.76
CA ASP A 120 -11.66 -8.73 4.62
C ASP A 120 -12.58 -7.57 5.07
N GLU A 121 -13.38 -7.77 6.12
CA GLU A 121 -14.27 -6.71 6.66
C GLU A 121 -13.44 -5.53 7.22
N ASN A 122 -12.40 -5.83 8.00
CA ASN A 122 -11.47 -4.80 8.50
C ASN A 122 -10.71 -4.11 7.36
N GLN A 123 -10.27 -4.85 6.34
CA GLN A 123 -9.64 -4.26 5.16
C GLN A 123 -10.59 -3.35 4.39
N VAL A 124 -11.87 -3.72 4.27
CA VAL A 124 -12.88 -2.87 3.63
C VAL A 124 -13.06 -1.58 4.44
N LEU A 125 -13.15 -1.65 5.76
CA LEU A 125 -13.23 -0.46 6.63
C LEU A 125 -11.97 0.42 6.50
N ILE A 126 -10.77 -0.16 6.55
CA ILE A 126 -9.51 0.56 6.36
C ILE A 126 -9.47 1.24 4.98
N ARG A 127 -9.90 0.57 3.92
CA ARG A 127 -9.95 1.16 2.57
C ARG A 127 -10.95 2.31 2.48
N LYS A 128 -12.11 2.20 3.14
CA LYS A 128 -13.10 3.27 3.23
C LYS A 128 -12.52 4.49 3.94
N GLU A 129 -11.92 4.31 5.12
CA GLU A 129 -11.25 5.40 5.85
C GLU A 129 -10.07 5.99 5.08
N THR A 130 -9.25 5.15 4.42
CA THR A 130 -8.15 5.62 3.57
C THR A 130 -8.66 6.49 2.44
N LYS A 131 -9.77 6.12 1.80
CA LYS A 131 -10.39 6.91 0.75
C LYS A 131 -10.92 8.23 1.30
N TYR A 132 -11.67 8.18 2.40
CA TYR A 132 -12.19 9.36 3.08
C TYR A 132 -11.08 10.38 3.39
N TRP A 133 -9.95 9.94 3.97
CA TRP A 133 -8.84 10.84 4.28
C TRP A 133 -8.13 11.41 3.05
N LYS A 134 -8.01 10.63 1.96
CA LYS A 134 -7.51 11.16 0.69
C LYS A 134 -8.42 12.25 0.14
N ASP A 135 -9.73 12.00 0.15
CA ASP A 135 -10.74 12.94 -0.33
C ASP A 135 -10.72 14.23 0.52
N VAL A 136 -10.56 14.14 1.85
CA VAL A 136 -10.41 15.30 2.74
C VAL A 136 -9.14 16.11 2.43
N ILE A 137 -7.98 15.44 2.33
CA ILE A 137 -6.69 16.11 2.09
C ILE A 137 -6.69 16.82 0.73
N GLU A 138 -7.28 16.23 -0.30
CA GLU A 138 -7.40 16.85 -1.62
C GLU A 138 -8.11 18.21 -1.57
N ARG A 139 -9.18 18.31 -0.78
CA ARG A 139 -9.92 19.58 -0.58
C ARG A 139 -9.09 20.59 0.21
N ILE A 140 -8.41 20.15 1.27
CA ILE A 140 -7.52 21.01 2.07
C ILE A 140 -6.41 21.60 1.20
N ILE A 141 -5.75 20.77 0.38
CA ILE A 141 -4.71 21.23 -0.56
C ILE A 141 -5.29 22.23 -1.55
N SER A 142 -6.48 21.96 -2.10
CA SER A 142 -7.15 22.87 -3.04
C SER A 142 -7.45 24.23 -2.44
N VAL A 143 -7.90 24.28 -1.17
CA VAL A 143 -8.13 25.54 -0.45
C VAL A 143 -6.80 26.28 -0.24
N ILE A 144 -5.75 25.59 0.22
CA ILE A 144 -4.42 26.20 0.42
C ILE A 144 -3.87 26.76 -0.89
N GLN A 145 -3.98 26.02 -1.99
CA GLN A 145 -3.58 26.48 -3.32
C GLN A 145 -4.36 27.70 -3.75
N THR A 146 -5.69 27.70 -3.58
CA THR A 146 -6.54 28.84 -3.93
C THR A 146 -6.14 30.08 -3.15
N LEU A 147 -6.00 29.98 -1.82
CA LEU A 147 -5.57 31.09 -0.98
C LEU A 147 -4.17 31.59 -1.35
N GLY A 148 -3.23 30.68 -1.60
CA GLY A 148 -1.87 31.02 -2.05
C GLY A 148 -1.84 31.74 -3.40
N THR A 149 -2.62 31.26 -4.38
CA THR A 149 -2.69 31.90 -5.72
C THR A 149 -3.34 33.28 -5.71
N GLN A 150 -4.26 33.53 -4.77
CA GLN A 150 -4.92 34.82 -4.59
C GLN A 150 -4.21 35.73 -3.57
N ASN A 151 -3.07 35.28 -3.02
CA ASN A 151 -2.32 35.98 -1.97
C ASN A 151 -3.21 36.34 -0.74
N LEU A 152 -4.12 35.44 -0.37
CA LEU A 152 -5.02 35.62 0.76
C LEU A 152 -4.41 35.01 2.03
N ALA A 153 -4.50 35.72 3.14
CA ALA A 153 -4.05 35.23 4.44
C ALA A 153 -4.83 33.96 4.83
N LEU A 154 -4.15 32.89 5.25
CA LEU A 154 -4.82 31.64 5.64
C LEU A 154 -5.46 31.74 7.02
N ARG A 155 -4.83 32.48 7.95
CA ARG A 155 -5.14 32.46 9.39
C ARG A 155 -5.78 33.77 9.84
N GLY A 156 -6.59 33.66 10.87
CA GLY A 156 -7.06 34.78 11.68
C GLY A 156 -6.59 34.61 13.13
N SER A 157 -7.24 35.32 14.05
CA SER A 157 -6.95 35.24 15.49
C SER A 157 -7.37 33.93 16.14
N SER A 158 -8.36 33.22 15.58
CA SER A 158 -8.80 31.89 16.04
C SER A 158 -8.36 30.77 15.11
N ASP A 159 -8.11 29.58 15.67
CA ASP A 159 -7.81 28.34 14.96
C ASP A 159 -8.93 27.30 15.04
N LYS A 160 -10.14 27.70 15.46
CA LYS A 160 -11.29 26.82 15.64
C LYS A 160 -12.41 27.09 14.64
N LEU A 161 -13.13 26.04 14.25
CA LEU A 161 -14.28 26.14 13.35
C LEU A 161 -15.41 26.94 13.99
N TYR A 162 -16.08 27.76 13.18
CA TYR A 162 -17.22 28.60 13.51
C TYR A 162 -16.98 29.70 14.58
N GLU A 163 -15.74 29.88 15.03
CA GLU A 163 -15.38 31.03 15.86
C GLU A 163 -15.21 32.31 15.03
N PHE A 164 -15.30 33.44 15.72
CA PHE A 164 -15.02 34.75 15.14
C PHE A 164 -13.55 34.84 14.74
N ASP A 165 -13.28 35.44 13.58
CA ASP A 165 -11.93 35.63 13.03
C ASP A 165 -11.08 34.35 12.98
N ASN A 166 -11.66 33.24 12.53
CA ASN A 166 -10.95 31.96 12.39
C ASN A 166 -10.16 31.81 11.07
N GLY A 167 -9.96 32.92 10.35
CA GLY A 167 -9.16 32.98 9.12
C GLY A 167 -9.86 32.47 7.86
N ASN A 168 -9.30 32.83 6.70
CA ASN A 168 -9.89 32.45 5.42
C ASN A 168 -9.85 30.93 5.20
N PHE A 169 -8.82 30.23 5.67
CA PHE A 169 -8.73 28.78 5.51
C PHE A 169 -9.94 28.07 6.11
N LEU A 170 -10.24 28.34 7.39
CA LEU A 170 -11.39 27.70 8.05
C LEU A 170 -12.72 28.19 7.47
N LYS A 171 -12.84 29.47 7.08
CA LYS A 171 -14.04 29.97 6.41
C LYS A 171 -14.33 29.28 5.07
N PHE A 172 -13.30 28.99 4.28
CA PHE A 172 -13.47 28.22 3.04
C PHE A 172 -13.84 26.76 3.32
N ILE A 173 -13.29 26.14 4.37
CA ILE A 173 -13.70 24.79 4.80
C ILE A 173 -15.17 24.77 5.25
N GLU A 174 -15.60 25.74 6.05
CA GLU A 174 -17.00 25.92 6.46
C GLU A 174 -17.93 26.11 5.25
N LEU A 175 -17.50 26.91 4.26
CA LEU A 175 -18.23 27.12 3.02
C LEU A 175 -18.37 25.81 2.22
N LEU A 176 -17.26 25.08 2.05
CA LEU A 176 -17.27 23.78 1.37
C LEU A 176 -18.19 22.78 2.07
N GLY A 177 -18.21 22.76 3.41
CA GLY A 177 -19.10 21.91 4.19
C GLY A 177 -20.59 22.13 3.96
N LYS A 178 -21.00 23.25 3.34
CA LYS A 178 -22.40 23.47 2.94
C LYS A 178 -22.79 22.69 1.70
N PHE A 179 -21.84 22.37 0.83
CA PHE A 179 -22.09 21.81 -0.50
C PHE A 179 -21.44 20.44 -0.74
N ASP A 180 -20.28 20.19 -0.15
CA ASP A 180 -19.51 18.96 -0.30
C ASP A 180 -19.76 18.01 0.88
N SER A 181 -20.23 16.80 0.58
CA SER A 181 -20.60 15.81 1.60
C SER A 181 -19.41 15.34 2.44
N VAL A 182 -18.22 15.26 1.84
CA VAL A 182 -17.00 14.80 2.53
C VAL A 182 -16.55 15.85 3.53
N THR A 183 -16.48 17.12 3.14
CA THR A 183 -16.17 18.22 4.06
C THR A 183 -17.23 18.38 5.14
N LYS A 184 -18.51 18.21 4.78
CA LYS A 184 -19.61 18.25 5.76
C LYS A 184 -19.45 17.17 6.84
N GLU A 185 -19.20 15.94 6.42
CA GLU A 185 -18.93 14.83 7.32
C GLU A 185 -17.68 15.12 8.17
N HIS A 186 -16.61 15.62 7.55
CA HIS A 186 -15.37 15.95 8.25
C HIS A 186 -15.57 16.99 9.35
N ILE A 187 -16.28 18.09 9.05
CA ILE A 187 -16.63 19.10 10.05
C ILE A 187 -17.48 18.49 11.16
N SER A 188 -18.48 17.65 10.81
CA SER A 188 -19.31 16.97 11.80
C SER A 188 -18.46 16.17 12.78
N ARG A 189 -17.54 15.32 12.28
CA ARG A 189 -16.65 14.48 13.10
C ARG A 189 -15.73 15.30 14.03
N ILE A 190 -15.37 16.53 13.64
CA ILE A 190 -14.60 17.45 14.48
C ILE A 190 -15.48 18.02 15.59
N THR A 191 -16.64 18.55 15.21
CA THR A 191 -17.55 19.23 16.15
C THR A 191 -18.17 18.29 17.18
N SER A 192 -18.38 17.02 16.84
CA SER A 192 -18.86 15.99 17.78
C SER A 192 -17.79 15.50 18.76
N GLN A 193 -16.54 15.98 18.64
CA GLN A 193 -15.38 15.46 19.38
C GLN A 193 -15.09 13.97 19.14
N ASP A 194 -15.65 13.38 18.07
CA ASP A 194 -15.39 11.99 17.69
C ASP A 194 -13.96 11.78 17.17
N MET A 195 -13.24 12.86 16.84
CA MET A 195 -11.89 12.81 16.32
C MET A 195 -10.95 13.85 16.93
N HIS A 196 -9.83 13.39 17.48
CA HIS A 196 -8.75 14.24 18.00
C HIS A 196 -7.78 14.75 16.91
N THR A 197 -7.75 14.14 15.73
CA THR A 197 -6.84 14.51 14.63
C THR A 197 -7.66 14.87 13.40
N HIS A 198 -7.56 16.12 12.94
CA HIS A 198 -8.47 16.61 11.89
C HIS A 198 -7.82 17.47 10.80
N TYR A 199 -6.49 17.49 10.68
CA TYR A 199 -5.73 18.16 9.60
C TYR A 199 -6.02 19.65 9.30
N LEU A 200 -6.95 20.30 10.02
CA LEU A 200 -7.26 21.72 9.86
C LEU A 200 -6.34 22.63 10.68
N GLY A 201 -5.51 22.06 11.57
CA GLY A 201 -4.62 22.81 12.44
C GLY A 201 -3.45 23.47 11.71
N LYS A 202 -2.94 24.55 12.30
CA LYS A 202 -1.84 25.38 11.74
C LYS A 202 -0.57 24.59 11.36
N ASN A 203 -0.25 23.54 12.11
CA ASN A 203 0.95 22.72 11.85
C ASN A 203 0.84 21.97 10.53
N ILE A 204 -0.33 21.39 10.26
CA ILE A 204 -0.59 20.65 9.01
C ILE A 204 -0.67 21.61 7.83
N GLN A 205 -1.29 22.78 8.01
CA GLN A 205 -1.26 23.83 7.00
C GLN A 205 0.19 24.18 6.63
N ASN A 206 1.07 24.42 7.62
CA ASN A 206 2.48 24.71 7.38
C ASN A 206 3.19 23.57 6.63
N GLU A 207 2.94 22.32 7.02
CA GLU A 207 3.54 21.15 6.34
C GLU A 207 3.12 21.08 4.87
N ILE A 208 1.83 21.25 4.57
CA ILE A 208 1.33 21.25 3.19
C ILE A 208 1.94 22.40 2.39
N ILE A 209 2.02 23.60 2.98
CA ILE A 209 2.64 24.77 2.34
C ILE A 209 4.10 24.48 2.02
N GLN A 210 4.87 23.92 2.96
CA GLN A 210 6.27 23.56 2.75
C GLN A 210 6.43 22.50 1.66
N LEU A 211 5.54 21.51 1.58
CA LEU A 211 5.57 20.50 0.51
C LEU A 211 5.31 21.13 -0.86
N LEU A 212 4.33 22.03 -0.96
CA LEU A 212 4.01 22.77 -2.19
C LEU A 212 5.19 23.68 -2.59
N GLU A 213 5.71 24.46 -1.66
CA GLU A 213 6.88 25.33 -1.85
C GLU A 213 8.07 24.53 -2.38
N ASN A 214 8.43 23.43 -1.71
CA ASN A 214 9.52 22.57 -2.13
C ASN A 214 9.34 22.05 -3.55
N LYS A 215 8.13 21.63 -3.92
CA LYS A 215 7.86 21.09 -5.25
C LYS A 215 7.94 22.17 -6.33
N ILE A 216 7.41 23.36 -6.05
CA ILE A 216 7.48 24.53 -6.95
C ILE A 216 8.94 24.93 -7.14
N ARG A 217 9.69 25.08 -6.05
CA ARG A 217 11.12 25.42 -6.06
C ARG A 217 11.94 24.41 -6.86
N GLN A 218 11.75 23.12 -6.63
CA GLN A 218 12.44 22.08 -7.42
C GLN A 218 12.13 22.22 -8.91
N LYS A 219 10.88 22.48 -9.28
CA LYS A 219 10.46 22.64 -10.68
C LYS A 219 11.12 23.86 -11.32
N ILE A 220 11.15 24.99 -10.63
CA ILE A 220 11.81 26.23 -11.09
C ILE A 220 13.31 25.99 -11.26
N ILE A 221 14.00 25.43 -10.25
CA ILE A 221 15.44 25.13 -10.31
C ILE A 221 15.75 24.20 -11.50
N SER A 222 14.96 23.15 -11.67
CA SER A 222 15.13 22.21 -12.80
C SER A 222 14.93 22.92 -14.14
N ALA A 223 13.97 23.84 -14.25
CA ALA A 223 13.74 24.60 -15.47
C ALA A 223 14.89 25.55 -15.78
N VAL A 224 15.43 26.24 -14.76
CA VAL A 224 16.59 27.13 -14.88
C VAL A 224 17.84 26.35 -15.30
N GLN A 225 18.12 25.20 -14.67
CA GLN A 225 19.28 24.36 -14.99
C GLN A 225 19.26 23.84 -16.43
N ASN A 226 18.07 23.62 -17.00
CA ASN A 226 17.90 23.18 -18.38
C ASN A 226 17.86 24.36 -19.38
N ALA A 227 17.76 25.60 -18.91
CA ALA A 227 17.69 26.76 -19.78
C ALA A 227 19.07 27.12 -20.33
N LYS A 228 19.17 27.31 -21.65
CA LYS A 228 20.41 27.76 -22.30
C LYS A 228 20.79 29.19 -21.88
N TYR A 229 19.79 30.03 -21.63
CA TYR A 229 19.96 31.43 -21.27
C TYR A 229 19.17 31.73 -20.00
N TYR A 230 19.85 32.24 -18.98
CA TYR A 230 19.26 32.74 -17.75
C TYR A 230 20.03 33.97 -17.23
N SER A 231 19.36 34.77 -16.40
CA SER A 231 19.96 35.88 -15.68
C SER A 231 19.39 35.93 -14.26
N ILE A 232 20.21 36.39 -13.31
CA ILE A 232 19.80 36.66 -11.93
C ILE A 232 19.82 38.18 -11.75
N ILE A 233 18.72 38.73 -11.24
CA ILE A 233 18.57 40.15 -10.94
C ILE A 233 18.45 40.24 -9.41
N LEU A 234 19.25 41.10 -8.81
CA LEU A 234 19.21 41.38 -7.37
C LEU A 234 18.81 42.84 -7.22
N ASP A 235 17.74 43.10 -6.47
CA ASP A 235 17.26 44.45 -6.16
C ASP A 235 17.21 44.64 -4.64
N CYS A 236 17.70 45.77 -4.15
CA CYS A 236 17.81 46.07 -2.73
C CYS A 236 17.07 47.36 -2.41
N THR A 237 16.05 47.28 -1.54
CA THR A 237 15.26 48.43 -1.11
C THR A 237 15.21 48.49 0.42
N PRO A 238 15.46 49.65 1.05
CA PRO A 238 15.26 49.79 2.49
C PRO A 238 13.77 49.75 2.84
N ASP A 239 13.42 49.00 3.89
CA ASP A 239 12.05 48.99 4.42
C ASP A 239 11.76 50.18 5.34
N ALA A 240 10.53 50.25 5.88
CA ALA A 240 10.10 51.32 6.79
C ALA A 240 10.91 51.41 8.10
N SER A 241 11.72 50.39 8.42
CA SER A 241 12.64 50.36 9.55
C SER A 241 14.10 50.67 9.18
N HIS A 242 14.33 51.14 7.94
CA HIS A 242 15.66 51.37 7.35
C HIS A 242 16.53 50.10 7.29
N LYS A 243 15.93 48.92 7.22
CA LYS A 243 16.66 47.67 6.97
C LYS A 243 16.64 47.35 5.48
N GLU A 244 17.80 47.03 4.93
CA GLU A 244 17.90 46.58 3.54
C GLU A 244 17.16 45.25 3.34
N GLN A 245 16.21 45.23 2.42
CA GLN A 245 15.54 44.02 1.95
C GLN A 245 16.03 43.72 0.53
N MET A 246 16.50 42.50 0.30
CA MET A 246 16.99 42.06 -1.01
C MET A 246 15.97 41.12 -1.67
N THR A 247 15.57 41.45 -2.89
CA THR A 247 14.76 40.60 -3.76
C THR A 247 15.66 39.97 -4.81
N MET A 248 15.55 38.65 -5.00
CA MET A 248 16.27 37.92 -6.04
C MET A 248 15.28 37.41 -7.08
N ILE A 249 15.47 37.81 -8.34
CA ILE A 249 14.63 37.38 -9.47
C ILE A 249 15.48 36.52 -10.40
N VAL A 250 14.96 35.32 -10.72
CA VAL A 250 15.56 34.45 -11.74
C VAL A 250 14.72 34.53 -13.01
N ARG A 251 15.37 34.95 -14.10
CA ARG A 251 14.76 35.08 -15.43
C ARG A 251 15.41 34.08 -16.37
N PHE A 252 14.63 33.25 -17.06
CA PHE A 252 15.16 32.23 -17.96
C PHE A 252 14.29 32.00 -19.19
N VAL A 253 14.93 31.57 -20.28
CA VAL A 253 14.28 31.32 -21.58
C VAL A 253 13.88 29.85 -21.69
N THR A 254 12.61 29.59 -22.02
CA THR A 254 12.11 28.27 -22.39
C THR A 254 11.82 28.23 -23.88
N ALA A 255 12.36 27.24 -24.58
CA ALA A 255 12.06 26.96 -25.98
C ALA A 255 11.36 25.60 -26.08
N THR A 256 10.24 25.56 -26.78
CA THR A 256 9.58 24.28 -27.13
C THR A 256 10.32 23.63 -28.29
N GLU A 257 10.69 22.36 -28.14
CA GLU A 257 11.37 21.62 -29.21
C GLU A 257 10.51 21.61 -30.49
N LYS A 258 11.19 21.72 -31.64
CA LYS A 258 10.54 21.64 -32.95
C LYS A 258 9.86 20.28 -33.08
N LYS A 259 8.53 20.25 -33.05
CA LYS A 259 7.76 19.21 -33.74
C LYS A 259 7.67 19.61 -35.21
N GLU A 260 7.78 18.65 -36.12
CA GLU A 260 7.66 18.90 -37.56
C GLU A 260 6.42 19.78 -37.83
N ASN A 261 6.62 20.89 -38.55
CA ASN A 261 5.62 21.91 -38.90
C ASN A 261 5.10 22.87 -37.79
N VAL A 262 5.74 22.96 -36.61
CA VAL A 262 5.41 24.00 -35.61
C VAL A 262 6.62 24.93 -35.36
N PRO A 263 6.48 26.26 -35.51
CA PRO A 263 7.56 27.18 -35.19
C PRO A 263 7.92 27.10 -33.70
N THR A 264 9.22 27.15 -33.40
CA THR A 264 9.75 27.13 -32.03
C THR A 264 9.14 28.28 -31.23
N LYS A 265 8.28 27.95 -30.26
CA LYS A 265 7.77 28.96 -29.32
C LYS A 265 8.81 29.20 -28.25
N VAL A 266 9.28 30.44 -28.17
CA VAL A 266 10.20 30.92 -27.14
C VAL A 266 9.37 31.74 -26.14
N SER A 267 9.52 31.45 -24.85
CA SER A 267 8.92 32.22 -23.76
C SER A 267 9.98 32.59 -22.73
N ILE A 268 9.85 33.79 -22.16
CA ILE A 268 10.65 34.27 -21.04
C ILE A 268 9.84 34.04 -19.78
N ASN A 269 10.43 33.39 -18.78
CA ASN A 269 9.80 33.16 -17.48
C ASN A 269 10.59 33.89 -16.40
N GLU A 270 9.88 34.41 -15.41
CA GLU A 270 10.42 35.15 -14.27
C GLU A 270 9.85 34.57 -12.98
N HIS A 271 10.71 34.33 -12.01
CA HIS A 271 10.35 33.84 -10.69
C HIS A 271 11.14 34.60 -9.61
N PHE A 272 10.46 34.92 -8.51
CA PHE A 272 11.00 35.57 -7.32
C PHE A 272 11.12 34.56 -6.16
#